data_AF-A0A3M0XJF8-F1
#
_entry.id   AF-A0A3M0XJF8-F1
#
_cell.length_a   1.000
_cell.length_b   1.000
_cell.length_c   1.000
_cell.angle_alpha   90.00
_cell.angle_beta   90.00
_cell.angle_gamma   90.00
#
_symmetry.space_group_name_H-M   'P 1'
#
loop_
_entity.id
_entity.type
_entity.pdbx_description
1 polymer ?
#
loop_
_entity_poly.entity_id
_entity_poly.type
_entity_poly.pdbx_seq_one_letter_code
_entity_poly.pdbx_strand_id
1 'polypeptide(L)'
;SGKLITPAAVAWALCMGADFVNSARGFMFALGCIQSMQCNRNTCPTGIATHNPRLQRGLVVEDKAERVAAYARHLVHEVGTIAHACGVRSPRELKRRHARVMTPAGKSVSLAEQWPETQPGYPHGLPKEHVI
;
A
#
# COMPACT_ATOMS: atom_id res chain seq x y z
N SER A 1 6.21 0.65 1.65
CA SER A 1 6.30 -0.53 0.74
C SER A 1 5.79 -1.74 1.50
N GLY A 2 5.51 -2.88 0.84
CA GLY A 2 5.05 -4.11 1.51
C GLY A 2 3.72 -4.65 1.01
N LYS A 3 3.60 -4.89 -0.30
CA LYS A 3 2.38 -5.46 -0.93
C LYS A 3 1.13 -4.58 -0.75
N LEU A 4 1.31 -3.26 -0.70
CA LEU A 4 0.24 -2.26 -0.62
C LEU A 4 -0.37 -2.01 -2.01
N ILE A 5 -1.10 -3.00 -2.53
CA ILE A 5 -1.61 -3.00 -3.91
C ILE A 5 -2.97 -2.33 -4.01
N THR A 6 -3.82 -2.53 -3.00
CA THR A 6 -5.21 -2.05 -2.97
C THR A 6 -5.31 -0.69 -2.28
N PRO A 7 -6.33 0.12 -2.61
CA PRO A 7 -6.58 1.40 -1.94
C PRO A 7 -6.72 1.26 -0.42
N ALA A 8 -7.40 0.21 0.06
CA ALA A 8 -7.55 -0.07 1.48
C ALA A 8 -6.21 -0.33 2.19
N ALA A 9 -5.29 -1.06 1.55
CA ALA A 9 -3.97 -1.30 2.12
C ALA A 9 -3.13 -0.01 2.18
N VAL A 10 -3.24 0.85 1.16
CA VAL A 10 -2.61 2.18 1.16
C VAL A 10 -3.18 3.06 2.27
N ALA A 11 -4.51 3.15 2.39
CA ALA A 11 -5.19 3.92 3.43
C ALA A 11 -4.83 3.41 4.84
N TRP A 12 -4.76 2.08 5.03
CA TRP A 12 -4.33 1.49 6.29
C TRP A 12 -2.89 1.88 6.65
N ALA A 13 -1.96 1.86 5.69
CA ALA A 13 -0.59 2.29 5.91
C ALA A 13 -0.50 3.79 6.30
N LEU A 14 -1.32 4.64 5.67
CA LEU A 14 -1.45 6.05 6.05
C LEU A 14 -1.99 6.19 7.49
N CYS A 15 -3.04 5.44 7.85
CA CYS A 15 -3.57 5.42 9.23
C CYS A 15 -2.52 5.01 10.27
N MET A 16 -1.59 4.13 9.94
CA MET A 16 -0.51 3.74 10.86
C MET A 16 0.54 4.84 11.08
N GLY A 17 0.58 5.84 10.20
CA GLY A 17 1.51 6.97 10.23
C GLY A 17 2.54 6.98 9.11
N ALA A 18 2.33 6.27 8.00
CA ALA A 18 3.24 6.37 6.85
C ALA A 18 3.12 7.74 6.15
N ASP A 19 4.23 8.41 5.89
CA ASP A 19 4.25 9.67 5.13
C ASP A 19 4.00 9.49 3.64
N PHE A 20 4.42 8.34 3.09
CA PHE A 20 4.22 7.96 1.70
C PHE A 20 4.15 6.44 1.52
N VAL A 21 3.54 6.02 0.41
CA VAL A 21 3.38 4.61 0.06
C VAL A 21 3.90 4.36 -1.35
N ASN A 22 4.67 3.28 -1.52
CA ASN A 22 5.15 2.80 -2.82
C ASN A 22 4.58 1.40 -3.11
N SER A 23 3.98 1.23 -4.29
CA SER A 23 3.34 -0.02 -4.75
C SER A 23 3.99 -0.63 -5.99
N ALA A 24 5.24 -1.09 -5.86
CA ALA A 24 5.95 -1.75 -6.96
C ALA A 24 5.17 -2.96 -7.53
N ARG A 25 4.56 -3.78 -6.66
CA ARG A 25 3.82 -4.97 -7.11
C ARG A 25 2.53 -4.61 -7.86
N GLY A 26 1.84 -3.54 -7.46
CA GLY A 26 0.66 -3.06 -8.18
C GLY A 26 1.01 -2.63 -9.60
N PHE A 27 2.10 -1.89 -9.78
CA PHE A 27 2.61 -1.52 -11.10
C PHE A 27 3.02 -2.74 -11.94
N MET A 28 3.64 -3.74 -11.33
CA MET A 28 3.96 -5.01 -12.03
C MET A 28 2.70 -5.73 -12.52
N PHE A 29 1.61 -5.72 -11.75
CA PHE A 29 0.32 -6.27 -12.20
C PHE A 29 -0.32 -5.44 -13.31
N ALA A 30 -0.25 -4.10 -13.22
CA ALA A 30 -0.71 -3.22 -14.28
C ALA A 30 0.04 -3.47 -15.61
N LEU A 31 1.35 -3.71 -15.55
CA LEU A 31 2.19 -4.13 -16.70
C LEU A 31 1.87 -5.54 -17.23
N GLY A 32 1.14 -6.36 -16.47
CA GLY A 32 0.76 -7.73 -16.85
C GLY A 32 1.60 -8.85 -16.22
N CYS A 33 2.16 -8.67 -15.03
CA CYS A 33 2.80 -9.76 -14.29
C CYS A 33 1.77 -10.81 -13.86
N ILE A 34 1.99 -12.07 -14.25
CA ILE A 34 1.14 -13.22 -13.92
C ILE A 34 1.66 -14.05 -12.74
N GLN A 35 2.62 -13.53 -11.97
CA GLN A 35 3.24 -14.22 -10.84
C GLN A 35 3.88 -15.58 -11.17
N SER A 36 4.56 -15.70 -12.31
CA SER A 36 5.21 -16.96 -12.71
C SER A 36 6.39 -17.38 -11.82
N MET A 37 6.89 -16.48 -10.96
CA MET A 37 8.07 -16.69 -10.09
C MET A 37 9.35 -17.05 -10.87
N GLN A 38 9.47 -16.59 -12.12
CA GLN A 38 10.64 -16.83 -12.98
C GLN A 38 11.51 -15.58 -13.17
N CYS A 39 11.33 -14.55 -12.35
CA CYS A 39 11.99 -13.26 -12.54
C CYS A 39 13.52 -13.36 -12.52
N ASN A 40 14.07 -14.26 -11.69
CA ASN A 40 15.52 -14.50 -11.58
C ASN A 40 16.08 -15.42 -12.67
N ARG A 41 15.24 -16.10 -13.44
CA ARG A 41 15.66 -17.10 -14.45
C ARG A 41 15.82 -16.51 -15.86
N ASN A 42 15.58 -15.21 -16.02
CA ASN A 42 15.57 -14.54 -17.33
C ASN A 42 14.51 -15.08 -18.32
N THR A 43 13.54 -15.87 -17.85
CA THR A 43 12.49 -16.53 -18.66
C THR A 43 11.09 -16.00 -18.35
N CYS A 44 10.97 -14.73 -17.97
CA CYS A 44 9.67 -14.12 -17.69
C CYS A 44 8.75 -14.22 -18.92
N PRO A 45 7.61 -14.93 -18.84
CA PRO A 45 6.76 -15.20 -20.00
C PRO A 45 6.05 -13.96 -20.52
N THR A 46 5.91 -12.92 -19.69
CA THR A 46 5.22 -11.67 -20.03
C THR A 46 6.16 -10.55 -20.45
N GLY A 47 7.47 -10.83 -20.54
CA GLY A 47 8.48 -9.90 -21.03
C GLY A 47 8.92 -8.81 -20.05
N ILE A 48 8.44 -8.82 -18.80
CA ILE A 48 8.72 -7.75 -17.82
C ILE A 48 10.14 -7.86 -17.23
N ALA A 49 10.52 -9.06 -16.78
CA ALA A 49 11.81 -9.32 -16.10
C ALA A 49 12.65 -10.30 -16.93
N THR A 50 13.10 -9.85 -18.10
CA THR A 50 13.94 -10.63 -19.02
C THR A 50 14.76 -9.71 -19.91
N HIS A 51 15.96 -10.15 -20.27
CA HIS A 51 16.84 -9.55 -21.28
C HIS A 51 16.73 -10.28 -22.63
N ASN A 52 15.89 -11.32 -22.75
CA ASN A 52 15.68 -12.02 -24.01
C ASN A 52 14.76 -11.20 -24.94
N PRO A 53 15.24 -10.71 -26.09
CA PRO A 53 14.43 -9.89 -27.00
C PRO A 53 13.16 -10.60 -27.48
N ARG A 54 13.18 -11.93 -27.59
CA ARG A 54 11.99 -12.70 -28.01
C ARG A 54 10.84 -12.60 -27.00
N LEU A 55 11.17 -12.58 -25.71
CA LEU A 55 10.20 -12.48 -24.61
C LEU A 55 9.80 -11.02 -24.35
N GLN A 56 10.73 -10.08 -24.49
CA GLN A 56 10.45 -8.63 -24.33
C GLN A 56 9.40 -8.11 -25.32
N ARG A 57 9.19 -8.77 -26.47
CA ARG A 57 8.08 -8.45 -27.39
C ARG A 57 6.69 -8.50 -26.74
N GLY A 58 6.54 -9.23 -25.63
CA GLY A 58 5.31 -9.21 -24.83
C GLY A 58 5.07 -7.89 -24.09
N LEU A 59 6.05 -6.98 -24.02
CA LEU A 59 5.97 -5.65 -23.43
C LEU A 59 5.61 -4.59 -24.49
N VAL A 60 4.38 -4.64 -24.99
CA VAL A 60 3.83 -3.61 -25.90
C VAL A 60 3.65 -2.31 -25.11
N VAL A 61 4.47 -1.30 -25.39
CA VAL A 61 4.57 -0.09 -24.56
C VAL A 61 3.28 0.74 -24.64
N GLU A 62 2.71 0.85 -25.83
CA GLU A 62 1.53 1.65 -26.14
C GLU A 62 0.30 1.17 -25.35
N ASP A 63 0.10 -0.14 -25.20
CA ASP A 63 -0.97 -0.71 -24.38
C ASP A 63 -0.65 -0.61 -22.88
N LYS A 64 0.56 -1.00 -22.48
CA LYS A 64 0.90 -1.16 -21.07
C LYS A 64 1.09 0.16 -20.35
N ALA A 65 1.51 1.21 -21.05
CA ALA A 65 1.62 2.56 -20.48
C ALA A 65 0.24 3.07 -20.02
N GLU A 66 -0.79 2.91 -20.85
CA GLU A 66 -2.17 3.30 -20.51
C GLU A 66 -2.68 2.56 -19.28
N ARG A 67 -2.42 1.25 -19.20
CA ARG A 67 -2.81 0.41 -18.05
C ARG A 67 -2.11 0.83 -16.76
N VAL A 68 -0.82 1.14 -16.84
CA VAL A 68 -0.03 1.64 -15.71
C VAL A 68 -0.54 3.01 -15.25
N ALA A 69 -0.81 3.91 -16.19
CA ALA A 69 -1.35 5.24 -15.90
C ALA A 69 -2.75 5.15 -15.28
N ALA A 70 -3.61 4.26 -15.80
CA ALA A 70 -4.93 4.00 -15.24
C ALA A 70 -4.83 3.46 -13.81
N TYR A 71 -3.96 2.46 -13.55
CA TYR A 71 -3.75 1.94 -12.19
C TYR A 71 -3.35 3.05 -11.21
N ALA A 72 -2.38 3.90 -11.58
CA ALA A 72 -1.95 5.00 -10.72
C ALA A 72 -3.10 5.97 -10.41
N ARG A 73 -3.84 6.40 -11.44
CA ARG A 73 -4.98 7.33 -11.30
C ARG A 73 -6.09 6.74 -10.42
N HIS A 74 -6.47 5.49 -10.67
CA HIS A 74 -7.52 4.81 -9.89
C HIS A 74 -7.07 4.59 -8.45
N LEU A 75 -5.83 4.18 -8.20
CA LEU A 75 -5.33 3.99 -6.85
C LEU A 75 -5.41 5.29 -6.04
N VAL A 76 -4.99 6.42 -6.63
CA VAL A 76 -5.05 7.73 -5.96
C VAL A 76 -6.49 8.15 -5.72
N HIS A 77 -7.37 8.01 -6.72
CA HIS A 77 -8.78 8.36 -6.62
C HIS A 77 -9.47 7.58 -5.50
N GLU A 78 -9.32 6.25 -5.48
CA GLU A 78 -9.97 5.37 -4.50
C GLU A 78 -9.44 5.58 -3.08
N VAL A 79 -8.15 5.88 -2.91
CA VAL A 79 -7.61 6.28 -1.61
C VAL A 79 -8.24 7.60 -1.13
N GLY A 80 -8.49 8.54 -2.06
CA GLY A 80 -9.27 9.76 -1.80
C GLY A 80 -10.70 9.45 -1.38
N THR A 81 -11.38 8.53 -2.07
CA THR A 81 -12.73 8.08 -1.73
C THR A 81 -12.80 7.49 -0.32
N ILE A 82 -11.83 6.66 0.06
CA ILE A 82 -11.73 6.12 1.43
C ILE A 82 -11.53 7.25 2.45
N ALA A 83 -10.64 8.21 2.15
CA ALA A 83 -10.38 9.34 3.02
C ALA A 83 -11.66 10.18 3.27
N HIS A 84 -12.42 10.47 2.20
CA HIS A 84 -13.70 11.16 2.31
C HIS A 84 -14.75 10.36 3.08
N ALA A 85 -14.82 9.04 2.89
CA ALA A 85 -15.70 8.16 3.65
C ALA A 85 -15.36 8.14 5.16
N CYS A 86 -14.08 8.31 5.51
CA CYS A 86 -13.63 8.47 6.89
C CYS A 86 -13.84 9.88 7.47
N GLY A 87 -14.40 10.81 6.69
CA GLY A 87 -14.69 12.18 7.13
C GLY A 87 -13.49 13.14 7.10
N VAL A 88 -12.41 12.79 6.39
CA VAL A 88 -11.24 13.67 6.22
C VAL A 88 -11.17 14.23 4.80
N ARG A 89 -10.51 15.39 4.64
CA ARG A 89 -10.47 16.10 3.35
C ARG A 89 -9.36 15.58 2.43
N SER A 90 -8.33 14.97 3.02
CA SER A 90 -7.17 14.47 2.32
C SER A 90 -6.72 13.13 2.91
N PRO A 91 -6.23 12.17 2.11
CA PRO A 91 -5.66 10.92 2.62
C PRO A 91 -4.53 11.11 3.65
N ARG A 92 -3.82 12.24 3.60
CA ARG A 92 -2.77 12.57 4.58
C ARG A 92 -3.31 12.88 5.99
N GLU A 93 -4.60 13.20 6.10
CA GLU A 93 -5.27 13.44 7.38
C GLU A 93 -5.78 12.12 8.02
N LEU A 94 -5.58 10.98 7.35
CA LEU A 94 -5.83 9.67 7.95
C LEU A 94 -4.93 9.47 9.17
N LYS A 95 -5.50 8.84 10.20
CA LYS A 95 -4.93 8.69 11.54
C LYS A 95 -5.37 7.35 12.10
N ARG A 96 -4.70 6.87 13.15
CA ARG A 96 -4.98 5.56 13.76
C ARG A 96 -6.45 5.37 14.13
N ARG A 97 -7.14 6.42 14.58
CA ARG A 97 -8.59 6.36 14.91
C ARG A 97 -9.50 6.00 13.74
N HIS A 98 -9.06 6.18 12.49
CA HIS A 98 -9.86 5.91 11.28
C HIS A 98 -9.75 4.44 10.82
N ALA A 99 -8.96 3.60 11.49
CA ALA A 99 -8.79 2.20 11.14
C ALA A 99 -8.91 1.29 12.37
N ARG A 100 -9.44 0.08 12.13
CA ARG A 100 -9.60 -0.98 13.12
C ARG A 100 -8.85 -2.23 12.68
N VAL A 101 -8.42 -3.04 13.65
CA VAL A 101 -7.75 -4.31 13.41
C VAL A 101 -8.39 -5.41 14.25
N MET A 102 -8.37 -6.64 13.73
CA MET A 102 -8.79 -7.82 14.47
C MET A 102 -7.61 -8.35 15.28
N THR A 103 -7.79 -8.47 16.59
CA THR A 103 -6.79 -9.08 17.46
C THR A 103 -6.84 -10.61 17.38
N PRO A 104 -5.78 -11.32 17.81
CA PRO A 104 -5.80 -12.78 17.92
C PRO A 104 -6.93 -13.32 18.80
N ALA A 105 -7.43 -12.52 19.74
CA ALA A 105 -8.58 -12.85 20.59
C ALA A 105 -9.93 -12.67 19.88
N GLY A 106 -9.95 -12.35 18.58
CA GLY A 106 -11.18 -12.17 17.79
C GLY A 106 -11.91 -10.85 18.05
N LYS A 107 -11.28 -9.89 18.74
CA LYS A 107 -11.89 -8.58 19.03
C LYS A 107 -11.47 -7.55 17.99
N SER A 108 -12.42 -6.76 17.49
CA SER A 108 -12.13 -5.56 16.70
C SER A 108 -11.75 -4.41 17.63
N VAL A 109 -10.52 -3.91 17.50
CA VAL A 109 -10.00 -2.77 18.28
C VAL A 109 -9.59 -1.64 17.35
N SER A 110 -9.70 -0.40 17.84
CA SER A 110 -9.18 0.76 17.13
C SER A 110 -7.65 0.72 17.11
N LEU A 111 -7.00 1.11 16.00
CA LEU A 111 -5.55 1.25 16.00
C LEU A 111 -5.08 2.32 17.00
N ALA A 112 -5.91 3.30 17.34
CA ALA A 112 -5.58 4.31 18.34
C ALA A 112 -5.61 3.77 19.78
N GLU A 113 -6.45 2.76 20.05
CA GLU A 113 -6.49 2.07 21.34
C GLU A 113 -5.29 1.12 21.47
N GLN A 114 -4.98 0.39 20.41
CA GLN A 114 -3.88 -0.57 20.42
C GLN A 114 -2.50 0.10 20.33
N TRP A 115 -2.40 1.23 19.61
CA TRP A 115 -1.19 2.04 19.48
C TRP A 115 -1.52 3.53 19.66
N PRO A 116 -1.54 4.02 20.91
CA PRO A 116 -1.79 5.43 21.22
C PRO A 116 -0.81 6.39 20.52
N GLU A 117 -1.24 7.63 20.32
CA GLU A 117 -0.36 8.69 19.82
C GLU A 117 0.72 8.99 20.87
N THR A 118 1.99 8.95 20.47
CA THR A 118 3.14 9.26 21.35
C THR A 118 3.29 10.76 21.48
N GLN A 119 3.55 11.25 22.70
CA GLN A 119 3.84 12.68 22.90
C GLN A 119 5.23 13.04 22.35
N PRO A 120 5.42 14.26 21.79
CA PRO A 120 6.74 14.73 21.39
C PRO A 120 7.71 14.67 22.58
N GLY A 121 8.83 13.96 22.44
CA GLY A 121 9.84 13.80 23.49
C GLY A 121 9.85 12.44 24.20
N TYR A 122 8.93 11.52 23.89
CA TYR A 122 8.89 10.19 24.51
C TYR A 122 9.06 9.07 23.47
N PRO A 123 10.24 8.40 23.39
CA PRO A 123 10.56 7.51 22.28
C PRO A 123 9.77 6.18 22.23
N HIS A 124 8.93 5.86 23.22
CA HIS A 124 8.29 4.52 23.30
C HIS A 124 6.83 4.44 23.75
N GLY A 125 6.03 5.51 23.64
CA GLY A 125 4.57 5.40 23.78
C GLY A 125 4.09 4.72 25.07
N LEU A 126 4.89 4.77 26.14
CA LEU A 126 4.50 4.20 27.43
C LEU A 126 3.38 5.08 28.03
N PRO A 127 2.37 4.46 28.64
CA PRO A 127 1.38 5.20 29.41
C PRO A 127 2.09 5.96 30.55
N LYS A 128 1.57 7.16 30.88
CA LYS A 128 2.11 8.07 31.90
C LYS A 128 2.36 7.43 33.27
N GLU A 129 1.74 6.28 33.53
CA GLU A 129 1.68 5.56 34.80
C GLU A 129 2.96 4.75 35.11
N HIS A 130 3.86 4.59 34.12
CA HIS A 130 5.06 3.75 34.23
C HIS A 130 6.38 4.55 34.28
N VAL A 131 6.32 5.84 34.58
CA VAL A 131 7.50 6.71 34.71
C VAL A 131 7.66 7.07 36.19
N ILE A 132 8.64 6.44 36.85
CA ILE A 132 9.16 6.84 38.17
C ILE A 132 9.93 8.15 38.01
#